data_AF-A0A0K8TJE6-F1
#
_entry.id   AF-A0A0K8TJE6-F1
#
_cell.length_a   1.000
_cell.length_b   1.000
_cell.length_c   1.000
_cell.angle_alpha   90.00
_cell.angle_beta   90.00
_cell.angle_gamma   90.00
#
_symmetry.space_group_name_H-M   'P 1'
#
loop_
_entity.id
_entity.type
_entity.pdbx_description
1 polymer ?
#
loop_
_entity_poly.entity_id
_entity_poly.type
_entity_poly.pdbx_seq_one_letter_code
_entity_poly.pdbx_strand_id
1 'polypeptide(L)'
;ELLETKHQGSSESLMDLATDIERLVRGAFPDESRAYRDRQGVRAFLRAIRDRTLARSLTMCLPETLQDALARAQLAEALEQQGPTSSKPADIRCWGCNGADHIKARCPNINGG
;
A
#
# COMPACT_ATOMS: atom_id res chain seq x y z
N GLU A 1 7.68 20.54 14.66
CA GLU A 1 6.56 19.76 15.23
C GLU A 1 6.90 18.27 15.14
N LEU A 2 7.04 17.57 16.27
CA LEU A 2 7.57 16.18 16.31
C LEU A 2 6.74 15.17 15.50
N LEU A 3 5.45 15.43 15.31
CA LEU A 3 4.54 14.61 14.51
C LEU A 3 4.85 14.66 13.01
N GLU A 4 5.39 15.76 12.51
CA GLU A 4 5.63 15.96 11.09
C GLU A 4 6.92 15.33 10.58
N THR A 5 7.86 15.08 11.51
CA THR A 5 9.17 14.50 11.23
C THR A 5 9.21 12.99 11.41
N LYS A 6 8.11 12.38 11.88
CA LYS A 6 8.05 10.94 12.12
C LYS A 6 7.82 10.19 10.81
N HIS A 7 8.66 9.18 10.62
CA HIS A 7 8.65 8.31 9.47
C HIS A 7 8.90 6.88 9.93
N GLN A 8 8.20 5.94 9.29
CA GLN A 8 8.35 4.52 9.55
C GLN A 8 9.79 4.08 9.30
N GLY A 9 10.42 3.49 10.31
CA GLY A 9 11.75 2.89 10.19
C GLY A 9 11.78 1.71 9.23
N SER A 10 12.98 1.34 8.77
CA SER A 10 13.18 0.25 7.79
C SER A 10 12.62 -1.10 8.24
N SER A 11 12.58 -1.32 9.55
CA SER A 11 12.14 -2.55 10.24
C SER A 11 11.01 -2.29 11.24
N GLU A 12 10.42 -1.11 11.23
CA GLU A 12 9.34 -0.75 12.15
C GLU A 12 8.01 -1.28 11.61
N SER A 13 7.25 -1.98 12.45
CA SER A 13 5.93 -2.48 12.05
C SER A 13 4.91 -1.34 12.00
N LEU A 14 3.83 -1.53 11.24
CA LEU A 14 2.72 -0.55 11.22
C LEU A 14 2.07 -0.37 12.60
N MET A 15 2.08 -1.42 13.43
CA MET A 15 1.56 -1.39 14.79
C MET A 15 2.44 -0.54 15.72
N ASP A 16 3.76 -0.70 15.63
CA ASP A 16 4.71 0.10 16.40
C ASP A 16 4.59 1.58 16.01
N LEU A 17 4.55 1.86 14.70
CA LEU A 17 4.37 3.21 14.18
C LEU A 17 3.07 3.85 14.68
N ALA A 18 1.96 3.12 14.64
CA ALA A 18 0.67 3.61 15.14
C ALA A 18 0.72 3.90 16.64
N THR A 19 1.36 3.04 17.42
CA THR A 19 1.53 3.21 18.88
C THR A 19 2.34 4.46 19.20
N ASP A 20 3.44 4.67 18.48
CA ASP A 20 4.29 5.85 18.65
C ASP A 20 3.56 7.13 18.25
N ILE A 21 2.80 7.12 17.16
CA ILE A 21 1.99 8.26 16.73
C ILE A 21 0.90 8.57 17.74
N GLU A 22 0.22 7.56 18.29
CA GLU A 22 -0.78 7.79 19.34
C GLU A 22 -0.17 8.50 20.55
N ARG A 23 1.01 8.05 21.01
CA ARG A 23 1.74 8.68 22.12
C ARG A 23 2.10 10.13 21.81
N LEU A 24 2.59 10.40 20.59
CA LEU A 24 2.97 11.75 20.17
C LEU A 24 1.75 12.67 20.07
N VAL A 25 0.64 12.20 19.51
CA VAL A 25 -0.60 12.97 19.44
C VAL A 25 -1.13 13.29 20.83
N ARG A 26 -1.15 12.32 21.75
CA ARG A 26 -1.61 12.53 23.12
C ARG A 26 -0.70 13.51 23.89
N GLY A 27 0.60 13.48 23.64
CA GLY A 27 1.55 14.43 24.22
C GLY A 27 1.50 15.82 23.61
N ALA A 28 1.27 15.93 22.30
CA ALA A 28 1.19 17.22 21.60
C ALA A 28 -0.14 17.95 21.85
N PHE A 29 -1.23 17.20 22.05
CA PHE A 29 -2.58 17.75 22.20
C PHE A 29 -3.30 17.16 23.42
N PRO A 30 -2.80 17.39 24.65
CA PRO A 30 -3.36 16.77 25.86
C PRO A 30 -4.79 17.24 26.16
N ASP A 31 -5.08 18.52 25.94
CA ASP A 31 -6.37 19.17 26.25
C ASP A 31 -7.40 19.05 25.12
N GLU A 32 -6.99 18.54 23.96
CA GLU A 32 -7.84 18.43 22.80
C GLU A 32 -8.80 17.24 22.84
N SER A 33 -9.91 17.40 22.14
CA SER A 33 -10.91 16.34 22.01
C SER A 33 -10.32 15.07 21.39
N ARG A 34 -10.89 13.92 21.75
CA ARG A 34 -10.52 12.62 21.15
C ARG A 34 -10.62 12.65 19.62
N ALA A 35 -11.70 13.23 19.09
CA ALA A 35 -11.92 13.34 17.65
C ALA A 35 -10.90 14.25 16.93
N TYR A 36 -10.37 15.27 17.62
CA TYR A 36 -9.27 16.07 17.07
C TYR A 36 -7.97 15.25 17.01
N ARG A 37 -7.64 14.58 18.13
CA ARG A 37 -6.47 13.69 18.21
C ARG A 37 -6.51 12.57 17.18
N ASP A 38 -7.65 11.92 17.00
CA ASP A 38 -7.82 10.86 15.99
C ASP A 38 -7.51 11.39 14.58
N ARG A 39 -8.05 12.56 14.21
CA ARG A 39 -7.76 13.19 12.90
C ARG A 39 -6.28 13.53 12.72
N GLN A 40 -5.63 14.07 13.74
CA GLN A 40 -4.19 14.34 13.69
C GLN A 40 -3.37 13.04 13.61
N GLY A 41 -3.78 12.02 14.35
CA GLY A 41 -3.16 10.69 14.36
C GLY A 41 -3.24 10.01 13.00
N VAL A 42 -4.42 9.99 12.38
CA VAL A 42 -4.60 9.46 11.02
C VAL A 42 -3.70 10.21 10.03
N ARG A 43 -3.71 11.55 10.05
CA ARG A 43 -2.90 12.36 9.15
C ARG A 43 -1.40 12.09 9.32
N ALA A 44 -0.93 12.01 10.57
CA ALA A 44 0.46 11.69 10.88
C ALA A 44 0.81 10.26 10.42
N PHE A 45 -0.06 9.28 10.68
CA PHE A 45 0.15 7.88 10.30
C PHE A 45 0.28 7.72 8.79
N LEU A 46 -0.67 8.24 8.01
CA LEU A 46 -0.62 8.18 6.55
C LEU A 46 0.65 8.82 5.96
N ARG A 47 1.13 9.93 6.56
CA ARG A 47 2.37 10.60 6.12
C ARG A 47 3.62 9.81 6.50
N ALA A 48 3.60 9.16 7.67
CA ALA A 48 4.73 8.45 8.23
C ALA A 48 4.96 7.08 7.57
N ILE A 49 3.92 6.42 7.05
CA ILE A 49 4.03 5.14 6.33
C ILE A 49 5.08 5.24 5.20
N ARG A 50 6.00 4.27 5.17
CA ARG A 50 7.06 4.19 4.16
C ARG A 50 6.51 3.77 2.80
N ASP A 51 5.63 2.79 2.78
CA ASP A 51 4.97 2.34 1.55
C ASP A 51 3.97 3.39 1.05
N ARG A 52 4.34 4.06 -0.04
CA ARG A 52 3.51 5.14 -0.62
C ARG A 52 2.29 4.61 -1.35
N THR A 53 2.31 3.37 -1.82
CA THR A 53 1.16 2.72 -2.45
C THR A 53 0.12 2.41 -1.37
N LEU A 54 0.56 1.80 -0.27
CA LEU A 54 -0.27 1.54 0.91
C LEU A 54 -0.85 2.85 1.48
N ALA A 55 -0.01 3.87 1.70
CA ALA A 55 -0.46 5.16 2.21
C ALA A 55 -1.53 5.81 1.32
N ARG A 56 -1.36 5.72 -0.01
CA ARG A 56 -2.35 6.23 -0.97
C ARG A 56 -3.65 5.42 -0.93
N SER A 57 -3.56 4.09 -0.85
CA SER A 57 -4.73 3.21 -0.71
C SER A 57 -5.53 3.56 0.55
N LEU A 58 -4.85 3.68 1.69
CA LEU A 58 -5.47 4.08 2.96
C LEU A 58 -6.06 5.49 2.90
N THR A 59 -5.42 6.43 2.20
CA THR A 59 -5.96 7.78 2.00
C THR A 59 -7.31 7.74 1.27
N MET A 60 -7.45 6.87 0.27
CA MET A 60 -8.72 6.70 -0.47
C MET A 60 -9.80 6.04 0.37
N CYS A 61 -9.41 5.24 1.37
CA CYS A 61 -10.32 4.59 2.31
C CYS A 61 -10.91 5.55 3.37
N LEU A 62 -10.40 6.78 3.48
CA LEU A 62 -10.84 7.83 4.41
C LEU A 62 -11.05 7.33 5.86
N PRO A 63 -10.02 6.74 6.51
CA PRO A 63 -10.15 6.29 7.89
C PRO A 63 -10.37 7.48 8.83
N GLU A 64 -11.33 7.34 9.75
CA GLU A 64 -11.67 8.41 10.71
C GLU A 64 -10.87 8.32 12.00
N THR A 65 -10.32 7.15 12.30
CA THR A 65 -9.55 6.89 13.53
C THR A 65 -8.23 6.23 13.20
N LEU A 66 -7.22 6.44 14.06
CA LEU A 66 -5.91 5.82 13.90
C LEU A 66 -6.00 4.28 13.91
N GLN A 67 -6.93 3.75 14.70
CA GLN A 67 -7.15 2.32 14.83
C GLN A 67 -7.80 1.72 13.57
N ASP A 68 -8.73 2.43 12.95
CA ASP A 68 -9.30 2.04 11.65
C ASP A 68 -8.23 2.08 10.55
N ALA A 69 -7.39 3.13 10.53
CA ALA A 69 -6.27 3.21 9.60
C ALA A 69 -5.30 2.02 9.77
N LEU A 70 -4.96 1.65 11.01
CA LEU A 70 -4.10 0.50 11.31
C LEU A 70 -4.74 -0.82 10.87
N ALA A 71 -6.01 -1.06 11.22
CA ALA A 71 -6.71 -2.30 10.86
C ALA A 71 -6.76 -2.52 9.34
N ARG A 72 -7.05 -1.45 8.58
CA ARG A 72 -7.04 -1.49 7.11
C ARG A 72 -5.66 -1.73 6.55
N ALA A 73 -4.62 -1.15 7.18
CA ALA A 73 -3.25 -1.32 6.73
C ALA A 73 -2.78 -2.77 6.93
N GLN A 74 -3.08 -3.37 8.09
CA GLN A 74 -2.80 -4.78 8.36
C GLN A 74 -3.55 -5.71 7.41
N LEU A 75 -4.80 -5.38 7.08
CA LEU A 75 -5.57 -6.14 6.09
C LEU A 75 -4.92 -6.06 4.71
N ALA A 76 -4.46 -4.87 4.31
CA ALA A 76 -3.76 -4.69 3.04
C ALA A 76 -2.44 -5.48 3.00
N GLU A 77 -1.61 -5.44 4.05
CA GLU A 77 -0.39 -6.25 4.14
C GLU A 77 -0.70 -7.75 4.06
N ALA A 78 -1.76 -8.21 4.72
CA ALA A 78 -2.19 -9.60 4.68
C ALA A 78 -2.69 -10.02 3.28
N LEU A 79 -3.35 -9.12 2.55
CA LEU A 79 -3.80 -9.36 1.18
C LEU A 79 -2.65 -9.33 0.18
N GLU A 80 -1.67 -8.45 0.35
CA GLU A 80 -0.45 -8.42 -0.47
C GLU A 80 0.37 -9.70 -0.29
N GLN A 81 0.41 -10.27 0.92
CA GLN A 81 1.01 -11.58 1.18
C GLN A 81 0.25 -12.74 0.51
N GLN A 82 -1.03 -12.54 0.17
CA GLN A 82 -1.90 -13.52 -0.50
C GLN A 82 -2.05 -13.28 -2.01
N GLY A 83 -1.53 -12.16 -2.53
CA GLY A 83 -1.66 -11.77 -3.93
C GLY A 83 -0.76 -12.61 -4.85
N PRO A 84 -1.21 -12.93 -6.09
CA PRO A 84 -0.49 -13.81 -6.98
C PRO A 84 0.86 -13.21 -7.36
N THR A 85 1.90 -14.04 -7.26
CA THR A 85 3.22 -13.88 -7.85
C THR A 85 3.13 -13.07 -9.14
N SER A 86 3.98 -12.03 -9.26
CA SER A 86 4.52 -11.50 -10.51
C SER A 86 3.62 -11.73 -11.73
N SER A 87 2.97 -10.68 -12.24
CA SER A 87 2.31 -10.70 -13.54
C SER A 87 3.30 -11.20 -14.59
N LYS A 88 3.40 -12.53 -14.76
CA LYS A 88 4.11 -13.16 -15.86
C LYS A 88 3.43 -12.56 -17.09
N PRO A 89 4.19 -12.00 -18.04
CA PRO A 89 3.59 -11.54 -19.28
C PRO A 89 2.78 -12.71 -19.81
N ALA A 90 1.48 -12.47 -20.04
CA ALA A 90 0.57 -13.49 -20.51
C ALA A 90 1.25 -14.21 -21.67
N ASP A 91 1.46 -15.51 -21.52
CA ASP A 91 2.14 -16.39 -22.48
C ASP A 91 1.65 -16.07 -23.90
N ILE A 92 2.43 -15.27 -24.64
CA ILE A 92 1.99 -14.71 -25.92
C ILE A 92 2.03 -15.86 -26.93
N ARG A 93 0.85 -16.33 -27.34
CA ARG A 93 0.70 -17.41 -28.33
C ARG A 93 0.23 -16.90 -29.68
N CYS A 94 0.82 -17.44 -30.73
CA CYS A 94 0.47 -17.14 -32.11
C CYS A 94 -0.82 -17.87 -32.52
N TRP A 95 -1.86 -17.15 -32.92
CA TRP A 95 -3.12 -17.77 -33.38
C TRP A 95 -3.02 -18.45 -34.75
N GLY A 96 -1.90 -18.30 -35.48
CA GLY A 96 -1.68 -18.94 -36.78
C GLY A 96 -1.03 -20.33 -36.69
N CYS A 97 -0.10 -20.52 -35.75
CA CYS A 97 0.68 -21.77 -35.62
C CYS A 97 0.70 -22.34 -34.19
N ASN A 98 0.01 -21.67 -33.25
CA ASN A 98 0.00 -21.98 -31.82
C ASN A 98 1.38 -21.97 -31.14
N GLY A 99 2.40 -21.38 -31.77
CA GLY A 99 3.72 -21.19 -31.18
C GLY A 99 3.73 -20.14 -30.05
N ALA A 100 4.55 -20.36 -29.03
CA ALA A 100 4.80 -19.39 -27.97
C ALA A 100 5.86 -18.35 -28.40
N ASP A 101 5.91 -17.20 -27.71
CA ASP A 101 6.90 -16.12 -27.87
C ASP A 101 6.63 -15.10 -29.00
N HIS A 102 5.56 -15.25 -29.78
CA HIS A 102 5.22 -14.30 -30.84
C HIS A 102 3.72 -14.27 -31.19
N ILE A 103 3.29 -13.16 -31.81
CA ILE A 103 1.94 -13.00 -32.38
C ILE A 103 1.94 -13.31 -33.89
N LYS A 104 0.75 -13.57 -34.47
CA LYS A 104 0.56 -13.93 -35.89
C LYS A 104 1.30 -13.01 -36.87
N ALA A 105 1.35 -11.70 -36.59
CA ALA A 105 2.01 -10.71 -37.45
C ALA A 105 3.54 -10.85 -37.53
N ARG A 106 4.18 -11.50 -36.55
CA ARG A 106 5.64 -11.75 -36.51
C ARG A 106 5.96 -13.24 -36.57
N CYS A 107 5.02 -14.03 -37.06
CA CYS A 107 5.17 -15.48 -37.11
C CYS A 107 6.17 -15.85 -38.21
N PRO A 108 7.28 -16.56 -37.89
CA PRO A 108 8.29 -16.93 -38.87
C PRO A 108 7.79 -17.96 -39.90
N ASN A 109 6.68 -18.65 -39.60
CA ASN A 109 6.09 -19.67 -40.47
C ASN A 109 5.04 -19.11 -41.46
N ILE A 110 4.88 -17.78 -41.60
CA ILE A 110 3.87 -17.20 -42.52
C ILE A 110 4.35 -17.00 -43.96
N ASN A 111 5.50 -17.56 -44.35
CA ASN A 111 5.91 -17.59 -45.76
C ASN A 111 6.06 -19.03 -46.26
N GLY A 112 5.06 -19.47 -47.02
CA GLY A 112 5.10 -20.71 -47.79
C GLY A 112 3.75 -21.04 -48.44
N GLY A 113 3.28 -20.20 -49.36
CA GLY A 113 2.14 -20.48 -50.24
C GLY A 113 1.23 -19.29 -50.48
#